data_AF-A0A924W4E2-F1
#
_entry.id   AF-A0A924W4E2-F1
#
_cell.length_a   1.000
_cell.length_b   1.000
_cell.length_c   1.000
_cell.angle_alpha   90.00
_cell.angle_beta   90.00
_cell.angle_gamma   90.00
#
_symmetry.space_group_name_H-M   'P 1'
#
loop_
_entity.id
_entity.type
_entity.pdbx_description
1 polymer ?
#
loop_
_entity_poly.entity_id
_entity_poly.type
_entity_poly.pdbx_seq_one_letter_code
_entity_poly.pdbx_strand_id
1 'polypeptide(L)'
;MMRRPNIRSAITDLAFAALAFIAGVLGASLAYAALIALGAVISWAWTRRTALAAMPLTKRAINAALALVMLGAVLGVLYWIGLATGGHL
;
A
#
# COMPACT_ATOMS: atom_id res chain seq x y z
N MET A 1 -19.76 -19.43 10.31
CA MET A 1 -20.10 -18.50 9.20
C MET A 1 -18.82 -18.04 8.52
N MET A 2 -18.58 -18.47 7.29
CA MET A 2 -17.38 -18.09 6.52
C MET A 2 -17.54 -16.63 6.06
N ARG A 3 -16.71 -15.71 6.56
CA ARG A 3 -16.67 -14.33 6.02
C ARG A 3 -16.23 -14.41 4.57
N ARG A 4 -17.00 -13.82 3.65
CA ARG A 4 -16.62 -13.74 2.23
C ARG A 4 -15.27 -13.00 2.12
N PRO A 5 -14.32 -13.52 1.33
CA PRO A 5 -13.03 -12.87 1.14
C PRO A 5 -13.21 -11.48 0.51
N ASN A 6 -12.49 -10.48 1.03
CA ASN A 6 -12.52 -9.12 0.49
C ASN A 6 -11.58 -9.00 -0.71
N ILE A 7 -12.00 -9.61 -1.83
CA ILE A 7 -11.23 -9.71 -3.08
C ILE A 7 -10.86 -8.32 -3.61
N ARG A 8 -11.76 -7.34 -3.48
CA ARG A 8 -11.51 -5.97 -3.93
C ARG A 8 -10.28 -5.36 -3.27
N SER A 9 -10.15 -5.54 -1.95
CA SER A 9 -8.98 -5.04 -1.23
C SER A 9 -7.70 -5.73 -1.65
N ALA A 10 -7.73 -7.06 -1.87
CA ALA A 10 -6.54 -7.78 -2.31
C ALA A 10 -6.07 -7.32 -3.69
N ILE A 11 -7.00 -7.05 -4.61
CA ILE A 11 -6.70 -6.53 -5.95
C ILE A 11 -6.07 -5.14 -5.85
N THR A 12 -6.61 -4.23 -5.03
CA THR A 12 -6.03 -2.89 -4.88
C THR A 12 -4.63 -2.95 -4.28
N ASP A 13 -4.42 -3.79 -3.27
CA ASP A 13 -3.13 -3.92 -2.60
C ASP A 13 -2.07 -4.50 -3.58
N LEU A 14 -2.46 -5.48 -4.41
CA LEU A 14 -1.61 -6.03 -5.47
C LEU A 14 -1.28 -5.00 -6.56
N ALA A 15 -2.25 -4.18 -6.98
CA ALA A 15 -2.03 -3.16 -8.00
C ALA A 15 -0.98 -2.12 -7.56
N PHE A 16 -1.07 -1.64 -6.32
CA PHE A 16 -0.08 -0.69 -5.79
C PHE A 16 1.30 -1.34 -5.59
N ALA A 17 1.34 -2.60 -5.16
CA ALA A 17 2.58 -3.38 -5.08
C ALA A 17 3.27 -3.50 -6.46
N ALA A 18 2.50 -3.84 -7.50
CA ALA A 18 3.01 -3.91 -8.87
C ALA A 18 3.50 -2.55 -9.38
N LEU A 19 2.73 -1.47 -9.13
CA LEU A 19 3.13 -0.11 -9.51
C LEU A 19 4.43 0.32 -8.82
N ALA A 20 4.61 0.03 -7.52
CA ALA A 20 5.84 0.36 -6.80
C ALA A 20 7.04 -0.40 -7.38
N PHE A 21 6.88 -1.69 -7.67
CA PHE A 21 7.90 -2.49 -8.32
C PHE A 21 8.27 -1.93 -9.71
N ILE A 22 7.28 -1.67 -10.57
CA ILE A 22 7.50 -1.11 -11.91
C ILE A 22 8.18 0.27 -11.83
N ALA A 23 7.76 1.13 -10.91
CA ALA A 23 8.42 2.41 -10.68
C ALA A 23 9.90 2.24 -10.32
N GLY A 24 10.23 1.22 -9.52
CA GLY A 24 11.61 0.86 -9.24
C GLY A 24 12.36 0.40 -10.48
N VAL A 25 11.79 -0.53 -11.26
CA VAL A 25 12.39 -1.04 -12.51
C VAL A 25 12.70 0.09 -13.49
N LEU A 26 11.82 1.08 -13.57
CA LEU A 26 11.97 2.24 -14.47
C LEU A 26 12.89 3.33 -13.92
N GLY A 27 13.49 3.15 -12.73
CA GLY A 27 14.32 4.17 -12.09
C GLY A 27 13.57 5.47 -11.78
N ALA A 28 12.25 5.38 -11.54
CA ALA A 28 11.42 6.56 -11.29
C ALA A 28 11.89 7.31 -10.03
N SER A 29 11.65 8.62 -9.96
CA SER A 29 12.07 9.40 -8.79
C SER A 29 11.35 8.95 -7.50
N LEU A 30 11.99 9.20 -6.35
CA LEU A 30 11.38 8.91 -5.04
C LEU A 30 10.05 9.66 -4.83
N ALA A 31 9.90 10.84 -5.46
CA ALA A 31 8.65 11.60 -5.44
C ALA A 31 7.50 10.85 -6.15
N TYR A 32 7.79 10.17 -7.26
CA TYR A 32 6.82 9.32 -7.94
C TYR A 32 6.43 8.11 -7.10
N ALA A 33 7.40 7.45 -6.47
CA ALA A 33 7.14 6.36 -5.52
C ALA A 33 6.29 6.82 -4.32
N ALA A 34 6.51 8.05 -3.83
CA ALA A 34 5.69 8.64 -2.78
C ALA A 34 4.23 8.88 -3.21
N LEU A 35 3.98 9.27 -4.46
CA LEU A 35 2.62 9.40 -5.00
C LEU A 35 1.90 8.05 -5.07
N ILE A 36 2.61 6.98 -5.45
CA ILE A 36 2.08 5.62 -5.41
C ILE A 36 1.69 5.24 -3.97
N ALA A 37 2.56 5.51 -3.00
CA ALA A 37 2.29 5.25 -1.59
C ALA A 37 1.09 6.05 -1.07
N LEU A 38 0.98 7.34 -1.42
CA LEU A 38 -0.19 8.16 -1.08
C LEU A 38 -1.48 7.60 -1.66
N GLY A 39 -1.46 7.18 -2.94
CA GLY A 39 -2.59 6.52 -3.58
C GLY A 39 -3.01 5.24 -2.85
N ALA A 40 -2.03 4.42 -2.43
CA ALA A 40 -2.27 3.20 -1.68
C ALA A 40 -2.92 3.49 -0.32
N VAL A 41 -2.44 4.50 0.40
CA VAL A 41 -3.01 4.93 1.69
C VAL A 41 -4.45 5.42 1.53
N ILE A 42 -4.73 6.25 0.53
CA ILE A 42 -6.09 6.76 0.26
C ILE A 42 -7.03 5.60 -0.10
N SER A 43 -6.60 4.70 -0.98
CA SER A 43 -7.36 3.51 -1.37
C SER A 43 -7.63 2.59 -0.17
N TRP A 44 -6.62 2.35 0.67
CA TRP A 44 -6.76 1.58 1.90
C TRP A 44 -7.78 2.20 2.86
N ALA A 45 -7.67 3.50 3.11
CA ALA A 45 -8.57 4.22 4.00
C ALA A 45 -10.01 4.19 3.47
N TRP A 46 -10.19 4.36 2.16
CA TRP A 46 -11.50 4.33 1.52
C TRP A 46 -12.16 2.95 1.59
N THR A 47 -11.43 1.89 1.25
CA THR A 47 -11.94 0.51 1.27
C THR A 47 -12.28 0.01 2.68
N ARG A 48 -11.67 0.60 3.72
CA ARG A 48 -11.84 0.21 5.13
C ARG A 48 -12.57 1.25 5.97
N ARG A 49 -13.09 2.33 5.37
CA ARG A 49 -13.72 3.47 6.07
C ARG A 49 -14.82 3.07 7.05
N THR A 50 -15.67 2.11 6.68
CA THR A 50 -16.80 1.66 7.51
C THR A 50 -16.31 0.87 8.73
N ALA A 51 -15.33 -0.01 8.53
CA ALA A 51 -14.72 -0.78 9.61
C ALA A 51 -13.96 0.14 10.57
N LEU A 52 -13.22 1.13 10.06
CA LEU A 52 -12.51 2.11 10.89
C LEU A 52 -13.47 2.99 11.70
N ALA A 53 -14.58 3.44 11.09
CA ALA A 53 -15.58 4.26 11.77
C ALA A 53 -16.26 3.53 12.94
N ALA A 54 -16.42 2.21 12.84
CA ALA A 54 -17.00 1.38 13.90
C ALA A 54 -16.06 1.10 15.09
N MET A 55 -14.77 1.46 14.99
CA MET A 55 -13.79 1.21 16.05
C MET A 55 -13.68 2.38 17.04
N PRO A 56 -13.41 2.10 18.33
CA PRO A 56 -12.97 3.12 19.29
C PRO A 56 -11.71 3.86 18.81
N LEU A 57 -11.58 5.14 19.14
CA LEU A 57 -10.51 6.02 18.63
C LEU A 57 -9.10 5.43 18.81
N THR A 58 -8.78 4.92 20.00
CA THR A 58 -7.47 4.33 20.31
C THR A 58 -7.17 3.12 19.43
N LYS A 59 -8.13 2.20 19.27
CA LYS A 59 -7.96 1.02 18.40
C LYS A 59 -7.84 1.42 16.93
N ARG A 60 -8.59 2.43 16.51
CA ARG A 60 -8.52 2.98 15.15
C ARG A 60 -7.14 3.54 14.86
N ALA A 61 -6.59 4.34 15.77
CA ALA A 61 -5.26 4.94 15.63
C ALA A 61 -4.17 3.87 15.55
N ILE A 62 -4.18 2.88 16.44
CA ILE A 62 -3.20 1.79 16.45
C ILE A 62 -3.26 0.97 15.15
N ASN A 63 -4.47 0.55 14.73
CA ASN A 63 -4.63 -0.23 13.51
C ASN A 63 -4.25 0.57 12.25
N ALA A 64 -4.56 1.88 12.23
CA ALA A 64 -4.15 2.75 11.14
C ALA A 64 -2.63 2.88 11.10
N ALA A 65 -1.97 3.14 12.23
CA ALA A 65 -0.51 3.25 12.30
C ALA A 65 0.17 1.97 11.80
N LEU A 66 -0.27 0.79 12.28
CA LEU A 66 0.25 -0.50 11.83
C LEU A 66 0.05 -0.70 10.32
N ALA A 67 -1.12 -0.36 9.80
CA ALA A 67 -1.41 -0.49 8.38
C ALA A 67 -0.54 0.44 7.51
N LEU A 68 -0.33 1.69 7.93
CA LEU A 68 0.53 2.64 7.24
C LEU A 68 1.99 2.17 7.21
N VAL A 69 2.50 1.65 8.33
CA VAL A 69 3.84 1.07 8.40
C VAL A 69 3.97 -0.12 7.46
N MET A 70 3.01 -1.03 7.44
CA MET A 70 3.04 -2.20 6.56
C MET A 70 2.94 -1.82 5.08
N LEU A 71 2.07 -0.87 4.72
CA LEU A 71 1.97 -0.35 3.36
C LEU A 71 3.29 0.29 2.93
N GLY A 72 3.86 1.17 3.76
CA GLY A 72 5.13 1.83 3.47
C GLY A 72 6.27 0.81 3.30
N ALA A 73 6.36 -0.18 4.19
CA ALA A 73 7.38 -1.22 4.13
C ALA A 73 7.26 -2.05 2.85
N VAL A 74 6.07 -2.58 2.53
CA VAL A 74 5.87 -3.43 1.34
C VAL A 74 6.16 -2.66 0.05
N LEU A 75 5.61 -1.45 -0.09
CA LEU A 75 5.80 -0.66 -1.30
C LEU A 75 7.25 -0.19 -1.44
N GLY A 76 7.89 0.23 -0.35
CA GLY A 76 9.30 0.64 -0.35
C GLY A 76 10.23 -0.51 -0.71
N VAL A 77 10.01 -1.70 -0.13
CA VAL A 77 10.79 -2.91 -0.45
C VAL A 77 10.63 -3.27 -1.93
N LEU A 78 9.40 -3.29 -2.46
CA LEU A 78 9.18 -3.61 -3.87
C LEU A 78 9.79 -2.60 -4.83
N TYR A 79 9.74 -1.31 -4.49
CA TYR A 79 10.42 -0.27 -5.25
C TYR A 79 11.95 -0.47 -5.27
N TRP A 80 12.57 -0.77 -4.12
CA TRP A 80 14.00 -1.08 -4.06
C TRP A 80 14.39 -2.35 -4.79
N ILE A 81 13.56 -3.40 -4.72
CA ILE A 81 13.76 -4.61 -5.52
C ILE A 81 13.69 -4.24 -7.02
N GLY A 82 12.70 -3.44 -7.42
CA GLY A 82 12.58 -2.96 -8.80
C GLY A 82 13.83 -2.21 -9.26
N LEU A 83 14.33 -1.27 -8.45
CA LEU A 83 15.58 -0.56 -8.72
C LEU A 83 16.73 -1.55 -8.97
N ALA A 84 16.94 -2.48 -8.03
CA ALA A 84 18.00 -3.48 -8.14
C ALA A 84 17.88 -4.36 -9.41
N THR A 85 16.67 -4.60 -9.91
CA THR A 85 16.45 -5.44 -11.11
C THR A 85 16.63 -4.72 -12.44
N GLY A 86 16.53 -3.38 -12.51
CA GLY A 86 16.53 -2.69 -13.80
C GLY A 86 16.71 -1.18 -13.76
N GLY A 87 16.53 -0.53 -12.62
CA GLY A 87 16.63 0.93 -12.47
C GLY A 87 18.07 1.48 -12.43
N HIS A 88 19.06 0.67 -12.83
CA HIS A 88 20.48 1.02 -12.88
C HIS A 88 21.09 0.88 -14.30
N LEU A 89 20.29 0.47 -15.29
CA LEU A 89 20.65 0.44 -16.71
C LEU A 89 20.26 1.76 -17.39
#